data_AF-A0A1Y0D419-F1
#
_entry.id   AF-A0A1Y0D419-F1
#
_cell.length_a   1.000
_cell.length_b   1.000
_cell.length_c   1.000
_cell.angle_alpha   90.00
_cell.angle_beta   90.00
_cell.angle_gamma   90.00
#
_symmetry.space_group_name_H-M   'P 1'
#
loop_
_entity.id
_entity.type
_entity.pdbx_description
1 polymer ?
#
loop_
_entity_poly.entity_id
_entity_poly.type
_entity_poly.pdbx_seq_one_letter_code
_entity_poly.pdbx_strand_id
1 'polypeptide(L)'
;MIRHYLSEKRIKSKSDNELFFHQTVENKFEQLDITPLSLAVNTILKDLSGGLYFRLYHLRHSALSRLQLLLHTDQLRLPTCVDALLPYDDPKRQEVRTLVTGHGRLRDRYHALAAFSGHSSPEISLSTYLHFTDLLLGLYLQQHRRELTSNQAQVLLGLRPHRIRLRHRGKQVITPANTAGFLRKRLNRYIRPAPSPRASRAASIDASLQPVKQRQYEPMLAVLSKIQAGYDHREIAWFYQLSTEQIEEWHQSALALRDLTTDKQLPRLFPRSRRHQLLPPEPVGVAEKRDVAKALADCRKLYQSPQERDELRWLIRYTLTHFNSSRSGIRFDDPSTFQRFMAIACQLFDWPRWRLSLRYTDKKLSNNGATARLPFRATP
;
A
#
# COMPACT_ATOMS: atom_id res chain seq x y z
N MET A 1 0.71 -2.38 3.35
CA MET A 1 0.42 -1.40 2.27
C MET A 1 1.66 -1.00 1.47
N ILE A 2 2.69 -0.37 2.07
CA ILE A 2 3.89 0.10 1.34
C ILE A 2 4.67 -1.05 0.67
N ARG A 3 4.92 -2.15 1.40
CA ARG A 3 5.59 -3.34 0.85
C ARG A 3 4.87 -3.93 -0.37
N HIS A 4 3.54 -3.84 -0.36
CA HIS A 4 2.68 -4.39 -1.39
C HIS A 4 2.60 -3.47 -2.63
N TYR A 5 2.68 -2.15 -2.44
CA TYR A 5 2.87 -1.22 -3.54
C TYR A 5 4.26 -1.37 -4.17
N LEU A 6 5.29 -1.52 -3.34
CA LEU A 6 6.67 -1.78 -3.76
C LEU A 6 6.78 -3.06 -4.60
N SER A 7 6.17 -4.15 -4.14
CA SER A 7 6.19 -5.42 -4.86
C SER A 7 5.47 -5.32 -6.21
N GLU A 8 4.28 -4.71 -6.24
CA GLU A 8 3.58 -4.45 -7.50
C GLU A 8 4.38 -3.58 -8.47
N LYS A 9 5.01 -2.53 -7.96
CA LYS A 9 5.80 -1.64 -8.81
C LYS A 9 6.99 -2.37 -9.43
N ARG A 10 7.66 -3.22 -8.65
CA ARG A 10 8.74 -4.09 -9.16
C ARG A 10 8.25 -5.08 -10.21
N ILE A 11 7.04 -5.62 -10.05
CA ILE A 11 6.40 -6.50 -11.04
C ILE A 11 6.12 -5.74 -12.35
N LYS A 12 5.64 -4.50 -12.24
CA LYS A 12 5.18 -3.71 -13.39
C LYS A 12 6.31 -2.97 -14.10
N SER A 13 7.43 -2.74 -13.43
CA SER A 13 8.55 -1.97 -13.97
C SER A 13 9.29 -2.71 -15.07
N LYS A 14 9.57 -2.02 -16.17
CA LYS A 14 10.39 -2.53 -17.29
C LYS A 14 11.79 -1.91 -17.32
N SER A 15 12.04 -0.88 -16.52
CA SER A 15 13.30 -0.14 -16.46
C SER A 15 13.53 0.47 -15.06
N ASP A 16 14.79 0.60 -14.68
CA ASP A 16 15.18 1.26 -13.43
C ASP A 16 14.96 2.78 -13.44
N ASN A 17 14.70 3.37 -14.61
CA ASN A 17 14.46 4.81 -14.77
C ASN A 17 12.99 5.22 -14.54
N GLU A 18 12.08 4.28 -14.24
CA GLU A 18 10.66 4.57 -14.03
C GLU A 18 10.40 5.27 -12.68
N LEU A 19 9.63 6.36 -12.68
CA LEU A 19 9.34 7.15 -11.46
C LEU A 19 8.63 6.31 -10.39
N PHE A 20 9.01 6.48 -9.12
CA PHE A 20 8.45 5.73 -8.00
C PHE A 20 6.94 5.94 -7.80
N PHE A 21 6.47 7.15 -8.06
CA PHE A 21 5.05 7.49 -8.19
C PHE A 21 4.87 8.23 -9.52
N HIS A 22 3.86 7.87 -10.30
CA HIS A 22 3.60 8.44 -11.62
C HIS A 22 2.09 8.69 -11.82
N GLN A 23 1.74 9.63 -12.67
CA GLN A 23 0.35 10.09 -12.87
C GLN A 23 -0.55 9.01 -13.47
N THR A 24 -0.07 8.33 -14.51
CA THR A 24 -0.86 7.34 -15.26
C THR A 24 -0.09 6.03 -15.42
N VAL A 25 -0.78 4.91 -15.56
CA VAL A 25 -0.14 3.59 -15.82
C VAL A 25 0.55 3.56 -17.18
N GLU A 26 0.08 4.39 -18.12
CA GLU A 26 0.55 4.47 -19.49
C GLU A 26 1.85 5.27 -19.61
N ASN A 27 1.98 6.38 -18.87
CA ASN A 27 3.20 7.19 -18.85
C ASN A 27 3.89 7.15 -17.47
N LYS A 28 4.85 6.24 -17.35
CA LYS A 28 5.57 5.97 -16.10
C LYS A 28 6.71 6.96 -15.80
N PHE A 29 6.95 7.91 -16.69
CA PHE A 29 7.93 8.99 -16.53
C PHE A 29 7.26 10.33 -16.23
N GLU A 30 5.93 10.39 -16.26
CA GLU A 30 5.16 11.57 -15.90
C GLU A 30 5.04 11.68 -14.37
N GLN A 31 5.43 12.84 -13.85
CA GLN A 31 5.35 13.13 -12.42
C GLN A 31 3.90 13.11 -11.96
N LEU A 32 3.67 12.58 -10.75
CA LEU A 32 2.36 12.61 -10.11
C LEU A 32 1.94 14.06 -9.82
N ASP A 33 0.73 14.44 -10.24
CA ASP A 33 0.09 15.67 -9.79
C ASP A 33 -0.24 15.56 -8.30
N ILE A 34 0.37 16.43 -7.49
CA ILE A 34 0.20 16.45 -6.03
C ILE A 34 -1.04 17.22 -5.58
N THR A 35 -1.74 17.91 -6.48
CA THR A 35 -2.93 18.72 -6.16
C THR A 35 -4.04 17.89 -5.53
N PRO A 36 -4.44 16.74 -6.10
CA PRO A 36 -5.46 15.87 -5.50
C PRO A 36 -5.04 15.35 -4.12
N LEU A 37 -3.75 15.00 -3.96
CA LEU A 37 -3.20 14.55 -2.67
C LEU A 37 -3.27 15.66 -1.62
N SER A 38 -2.91 16.89 -2.00
CA SER A 38 -2.98 18.06 -1.12
C SER A 38 -4.41 18.35 -0.66
N LEU A 39 -5.38 18.27 -1.57
CA LEU A 39 -6.81 18.43 -1.28
C LEU A 39 -7.33 17.33 -0.35
N ALA A 40 -6.98 16.07 -0.63
CA ALA A 40 -7.37 14.94 0.21
C ALA A 40 -6.83 15.08 1.64
N VAL A 41 -5.55 15.42 1.80
CA VAL A 41 -4.93 15.63 3.12
C VAL A 41 -5.55 16.82 3.85
N ASN A 42 -5.80 17.94 3.16
CA ASN A 42 -6.47 19.09 3.76
C ASN A 42 -7.86 18.70 4.29
N THR A 43 -8.66 18.00 3.48
CA THR A 43 -10.00 17.54 3.86
C THR A 43 -9.97 16.65 5.10
N ILE A 44 -9.14 15.59 5.07
CA ILE A 44 -8.99 14.65 6.19
C ILE A 44 -8.56 15.38 7.47
N LEU A 45 -7.53 16.24 7.39
CA LEU A 45 -7.03 16.94 8.56
C LEU A 45 -8.04 17.96 9.09
N LYS A 46 -8.76 18.66 8.20
CA LYS A 46 -9.83 19.59 8.58
C LYS A 46 -10.93 18.85 9.34
N ASP A 47 -11.35 17.68 8.85
CA ASP A 47 -12.40 16.88 9.49
C ASP A 47 -11.95 16.35 10.85
N LEU A 48 -10.73 15.80 10.95
CA LEU A 48 -10.18 15.27 12.21
C LEU A 48 -9.89 16.35 13.26
N SER A 49 -9.66 17.59 12.83
CA SER A 49 -9.30 18.70 13.71
C SER A 49 -10.47 19.63 14.06
N GLY A 50 -11.69 19.29 13.62
CA GLY A 50 -12.87 20.12 13.89
C GLY A 50 -12.88 21.44 13.12
N GLY A 51 -12.32 21.45 11.90
CA GLY A 51 -12.38 22.58 10.97
C GLY A 51 -11.12 23.42 10.87
N LEU A 52 -10.00 23.03 11.50
CA LEU A 52 -8.75 23.78 11.40
C LEU A 52 -8.14 23.68 10.00
N TYR A 53 -7.50 24.77 9.58
CA TYR A 53 -6.85 24.84 8.27
C TYR A 53 -5.48 24.17 8.31
N PHE A 54 -5.34 23.05 7.60
CA PHE A 54 -4.07 22.37 7.42
C PHE A 54 -3.73 22.16 5.94
N ARG A 55 -2.43 22.20 5.63
CA ARG A 55 -1.87 21.92 4.30
C ARG A 55 -0.94 20.73 4.38
N LEU A 56 -0.68 20.10 3.23
CA LEU A 56 0.21 18.95 3.11
C LEU A 56 1.59 19.20 3.75
N TYR A 57 2.17 20.39 3.57
CA TYR A 57 3.47 20.71 4.14
C TYR A 57 3.49 20.75 5.67
N HIS A 58 2.35 20.95 6.37
CA HIS A 58 2.30 20.88 7.83
C HIS A 58 2.66 19.48 8.37
N LEU A 59 2.47 18.43 7.57
CA LEU A 59 2.94 17.08 7.93
C LEU A 59 4.47 17.02 8.03
N ARG A 60 5.17 17.78 7.18
CA ARG A 60 6.63 17.90 7.24
C ARG A 60 7.08 18.60 8.53
N HIS A 61 6.46 19.72 8.90
CA HIS A 61 6.73 20.37 10.20
C HIS A 61 6.45 19.43 11.37
N SER A 62 5.35 18.69 11.31
CA SER A 62 4.98 17.72 12.35
C SER A 62 6.01 16.60 12.49
N ALA A 63 6.48 16.05 11.37
CA ALA A 63 7.51 15.01 11.35
C ALA A 63 8.83 15.52 11.93
N LEU A 64 9.30 16.69 11.49
CA LEU A 64 10.56 17.29 11.95
C LEU A 64 10.50 17.71 13.42
N SER A 65 9.37 18.25 13.87
CA SER A 65 9.16 18.58 15.29
C SER A 65 9.17 17.31 16.15
N ARG A 66 8.53 16.21 15.73
CA ARG A 66 8.62 14.93 16.45
C ARG A 66 10.04 14.36 16.47
N LEU A 67 10.77 14.47 15.37
CA LEU A 67 12.19 14.10 15.34
C LEU A 67 13.01 14.95 16.32
N GLN A 68 12.71 16.25 16.46
CA GLN A 68 13.34 17.09 17.48
C GLN A 68 13.15 16.52 18.88
N LEU A 69 11.93 16.10 19.26
CA LEU A 69 11.71 15.45 20.56
C LEU A 69 12.57 14.18 20.71
N LEU A 70 12.59 13.35 19.66
CA LEU A 70 13.37 12.11 19.61
C LEU A 70 14.87 12.35 19.81
N LEU A 71 15.40 13.48 19.29
CA LEU A 71 16.80 13.86 19.48
C LEU A 71 17.17 14.12 20.94
N HIS A 72 16.22 14.28 21.85
CA HIS A 72 16.47 14.64 23.25
C HIS A 72 16.03 13.56 24.24
N THR A 73 15.48 12.42 23.79
CA THR A 73 14.96 11.36 24.68
C THR A 73 16.01 10.65 25.53
N ASP A 74 17.30 10.73 25.18
CA ASP A 74 18.40 10.24 26.03
C ASP A 74 18.84 11.24 27.11
N GLN A 75 18.48 12.50 26.96
CA GLN A 75 18.90 13.58 27.86
C GLN A 75 17.74 14.09 28.72
N LEU A 76 16.51 13.89 28.26
CA LEU A 76 15.30 14.37 28.90
C LEU A 76 14.29 13.23 29.05
N ARG A 77 13.56 13.28 30.17
CA ARG A 77 12.35 12.50 30.37
C ARG A 77 11.16 13.34 29.93
N LEU A 78 10.49 12.92 28.86
CA LEU A 78 9.33 13.63 28.33
C LEU A 78 8.09 13.41 29.22
N PRO A 79 7.27 14.45 29.47
CA PRO A 79 5.96 14.27 30.10
C PRO A 79 5.05 13.38 29.25
N THR A 80 4.13 12.63 29.86
CA THR A 80 3.25 11.66 29.18
C THR A 80 2.53 12.23 27.96
N CYS A 81 2.00 13.45 28.04
CA CYS A 81 1.30 14.08 26.93
C CYS A 81 2.20 14.43 25.74
N VAL A 82 3.48 14.71 26.00
CA VAL A 82 4.50 14.99 24.96
C VAL A 82 5.04 13.68 24.41
N ASP A 83 5.27 12.69 25.28
CA ASP A 83 5.75 11.36 24.91
C ASP A 83 4.76 10.64 23.97
N ALA A 84 3.45 10.85 24.18
CA ALA A 84 2.39 10.35 23.29
C ALA A 84 2.51 10.85 21.83
N LEU A 85 3.30 11.89 21.55
CA LEU A 85 3.58 12.36 20.19
C LEU A 85 4.63 11.50 19.46
N LEU A 86 5.29 10.58 20.17
CA LEU A 86 6.28 9.64 19.65
C LEU A 86 5.68 8.22 19.65
N PRO A 87 5.13 7.73 18.52
CA PRO A 87 4.39 6.47 18.43
C PRO A 87 5.33 5.24 18.34
N TYR A 88 6.52 5.33 18.93
CA TYR A 88 7.57 4.32 18.85
C TYR A 88 7.90 3.83 20.26
N ASP A 89 8.25 2.56 20.38
CA ASP A 89 8.86 2.01 21.60
C ASP A 89 10.33 2.46 21.72
N ASP A 90 10.94 2.27 22.89
CA ASP A 90 12.31 2.71 23.15
C ASP A 90 13.36 2.12 22.18
N PRO A 91 13.31 0.82 21.81
CA PRO A 91 14.20 0.26 20.80
C PRO A 91 14.07 0.96 19.45
N LYS A 92 12.84 1.19 18.96
CA LYS A 92 12.63 1.88 17.68
C LYS A 92 13.04 3.35 17.76
N ARG A 93 12.81 4.01 18.90
CA ARG A 93 13.28 5.40 19.13
C ARG A 93 14.79 5.49 18.99
N GLN A 94 15.52 4.55 19.60
CA GLN A 94 16.98 4.49 19.52
C GLN A 94 17.45 4.22 18.08
N GLU A 95 16.81 3.28 17.38
CA GLU A 95 17.11 2.97 15.99
C GLU A 95 16.92 4.19 15.07
N VAL A 96 15.75 4.83 15.11
CA VAL A 96 15.45 6.00 14.27
C VAL A 96 16.40 7.15 14.58
N ARG A 97 16.68 7.41 15.87
CA ARG A 97 17.64 8.45 16.25
C ARG A 97 19.02 8.16 15.66
N THR A 98 19.49 6.93 15.78
CA THR A 98 20.79 6.51 15.28
C THR A 98 20.88 6.60 13.76
N LEU A 99 19.82 6.24 13.04
CA LEU A 99 19.75 6.38 11.58
C LEU A 99 19.82 7.85 11.14
N VAL A 100 19.22 8.76 11.91
CA VAL A 100 19.20 10.20 11.58
C VAL A 100 20.52 10.88 11.98
N THR A 101 21.07 10.60 13.18
CA THR A 101 22.20 11.35 13.73
C THR A 101 23.55 10.64 13.66
N GLY A 102 23.55 9.35 13.34
CA GLY A 102 24.70 8.47 13.55
C GLY A 102 24.95 8.17 15.04
N HIS A 103 25.97 7.35 15.30
CA HIS A 103 26.35 6.91 16.64
C HIS A 103 27.20 7.97 17.37
N GLY A 104 26.86 8.26 18.63
CA GLY A 104 27.70 9.07 19.53
C GLY A 104 27.82 10.57 19.22
N ARG A 105 27.12 11.09 18.20
CA ARG A 105 27.22 12.50 17.77
C ARG A 105 26.22 13.40 18.49
N LEU A 106 26.54 13.81 19.73
CA LEU A 106 25.68 14.72 20.50
C LEU A 106 25.66 16.15 19.95
N ARG A 107 26.83 16.67 19.52
CA ARG A 107 26.96 18.07 19.08
C ARG A 107 26.33 18.32 17.70
N ASP A 108 26.31 17.30 16.85
CA ASP A 108 25.92 17.45 15.44
C ASP A 108 24.46 17.06 15.16
N ARG A 109 23.66 16.77 16.19
CA ARG A 109 22.28 16.27 16.01
C ARG A 109 21.42 17.18 15.15
N TYR A 110 21.52 18.50 15.36
CA TYR A 110 20.77 19.47 14.57
C TYR A 110 21.32 19.67 13.16
N HIS A 111 22.63 19.48 12.95
CA HIS A 111 23.22 19.41 11.61
C HIS A 111 22.76 18.17 10.85
N ALA A 112 22.73 17.02 11.53
CA ALA A 112 22.25 15.77 10.95
C ALA A 112 20.75 15.85 10.61
N LEU A 113 19.93 16.44 11.49
CA LEU A 113 18.51 16.67 11.20
C LEU A 113 18.30 17.65 10.04
N ALA A 114 19.11 18.70 9.94
CA ALA A 114 19.07 19.62 8.81
C ALA A 114 19.43 18.91 7.49
N ALA A 115 20.50 18.12 7.48
CA ALA A 115 20.90 17.32 6.33
C ALA A 115 19.83 16.29 5.92
N PHE A 116 19.27 15.56 6.89
CA PHE A 116 18.15 14.63 6.68
C PHE A 116 16.93 15.34 6.06
N SER A 117 16.69 16.58 6.46
CA SER A 117 15.61 17.39 5.94
C SER A 117 15.93 18.00 4.57
N GLY A 118 17.18 18.01 4.12
CA GLY A 118 17.60 18.77 2.93
C GLY A 118 17.61 20.28 3.16
N HIS A 119 17.82 20.73 4.39
CA HIS A 119 18.03 22.15 4.71
C HIS A 119 19.52 22.48 4.69
N SER A 120 19.87 23.70 4.26
CA SER A 120 21.26 24.14 4.20
C SER A 120 21.90 24.35 5.58
N SER A 121 21.09 24.58 6.62
CA SER A 121 21.60 24.77 7.99
C SER A 121 20.60 24.35 9.09
N PRO A 122 21.11 24.08 10.31
CA PRO A 122 20.28 23.95 11.51
C PRO A 122 19.39 25.16 11.78
N GLU A 123 19.85 26.36 11.44
CA GLU A 123 19.14 27.61 11.67
C GLU A 123 17.82 27.65 10.91
N ILE A 124 17.82 27.25 9.63
CA ILE A 124 16.57 27.12 8.84
C ILE A 124 15.64 26.11 9.50
N SER A 125 16.17 24.96 9.91
CA SER A 125 15.37 23.93 10.57
C SER A 125 14.71 24.48 11.85
N LEU A 126 15.51 25.07 12.75
CA LEU A 126 15.07 25.61 14.04
C LEU A 126 14.06 26.74 13.90
N SER A 127 14.29 27.67 12.97
CA SER A 127 13.46 28.88 12.82
C SER A 127 12.13 28.63 12.11
N THR A 128 12.05 27.59 11.26
CA THR A 128 10.87 27.38 10.40
C THR A 128 10.16 26.04 10.63
N TYR A 129 10.88 24.96 10.93
CA TYR A 129 10.31 23.60 10.97
C TYR A 129 10.12 23.02 12.36
N LEU A 130 10.92 23.45 13.33
CA LEU A 130 10.99 22.84 14.66
C LEU A 130 10.20 23.65 15.69
N HIS A 131 9.03 23.13 16.08
CA HIS A 131 8.07 23.84 16.93
C HIS A 131 8.13 23.46 18.42
N PHE A 132 9.03 22.53 18.81
CA PHE A 132 9.16 22.10 20.21
C PHE A 132 10.40 22.65 20.92
N THR A 133 11.10 23.62 20.32
CA THR A 133 12.30 24.24 20.90
C THR A 133 12.02 24.85 22.28
N ASP A 134 10.97 25.67 22.40
CA ASP A 134 10.62 26.30 23.68
C ASP A 134 10.17 25.28 24.73
N LEU A 135 9.46 24.24 24.31
CA LEU A 135 9.06 23.14 25.17
C LEU A 135 10.28 22.40 25.73
N LEU A 136 11.22 22.01 24.86
CA LEU A 136 12.45 21.33 25.24
C LEU A 136 13.30 22.19 26.15
N LEU A 137 13.45 23.49 25.86
CA LEU A 137 14.14 24.44 26.72
C LEU A 137 13.49 24.48 28.12
N GLY A 138 12.16 24.54 28.19
CA GLY A 138 11.41 24.49 29.45
C GLY A 138 11.68 23.21 30.24
N LEU A 139 11.71 22.05 29.56
CA LEU A 139 12.00 20.76 30.18
C LEU A 139 13.44 20.68 30.72
N TYR A 140 14.42 21.14 29.95
CA TYR A 140 15.82 21.25 30.41
C TYR A 140 15.93 22.16 31.63
N LEU A 141 15.30 23.33 31.59
CA LEU A 141 15.31 24.27 32.72
C LEU A 141 14.66 23.66 33.97
N GLN A 142 13.57 22.90 33.82
CA GLN A 142 12.90 22.25 34.94
C GLN A 142 13.78 21.17 35.61
N GLN A 143 14.58 20.46 34.83
CA GLN A 143 15.52 19.46 35.33
C GLN A 143 16.82 20.09 35.85
N HIS A 144 17.15 21.31 35.42
CA HIS A 144 18.36 22.00 35.84
C HIS A 144 18.31 22.40 37.33
N ARG A 145 19.21 21.80 38.12
CA ARG A 145 19.33 22.04 39.57
C ARG A 145 20.38 23.07 39.95
N ARG A 146 21.27 23.45 39.03
CA ARG A 146 22.37 24.37 39.33
C ARG A 146 21.83 25.78 39.61
N GLU A 147 22.36 26.35 40.68
CA GLU A 147 22.12 27.73 41.08
C GLU A 147 22.66 28.70 40.03
N LEU A 148 21.84 29.69 39.69
CA LEU A 148 22.20 30.75 38.76
C LEU A 148 22.80 31.92 39.52
N THR A 149 23.88 32.47 38.98
CA THR A 149 24.41 33.75 39.47
C THR A 149 23.39 34.86 39.23
N SER A 150 23.53 35.98 39.95
CA SER A 150 22.67 37.16 39.76
C SER A 150 22.61 37.61 38.29
N ASN A 151 23.75 37.59 37.59
CA ASN A 151 23.82 37.94 36.17
C ASN A 151 23.06 36.92 35.30
N GLN A 152 23.30 35.62 35.50
CA GLN A 152 22.60 34.56 34.79
C GLN A 152 21.08 34.61 35.02
N ALA A 153 20.66 34.88 36.25
CA ALA A 153 19.24 35.01 36.60
C ALA A 153 18.59 36.22 35.91
N GLN A 154 19.33 37.32 35.72
CA GLN A 154 18.84 38.47 34.98
C GLN A 154 18.74 38.19 33.48
N VAL A 155 19.80 37.63 32.88
CA VAL A 155 19.87 37.37 31.43
C VAL A 155 18.96 36.23 30.99
N LEU A 156 19.00 35.08 31.68
CA LEU A 156 18.31 33.86 31.26
C LEU A 156 16.85 33.80 31.72
N LEU A 157 16.55 34.33 32.92
CA LEU A 157 15.20 34.27 33.49
C LEU A 157 14.47 35.62 33.49
N GLY A 158 15.13 36.69 33.03
CA GLY A 158 14.54 38.04 33.00
C GLY A 158 14.18 38.58 34.39
N LEU A 159 14.89 38.16 35.45
CA LEU A 159 14.66 38.67 36.81
C LEU A 159 15.23 40.08 36.98
N ARG A 160 14.42 41.01 37.50
CA ARG A 160 14.89 42.36 37.83
C ARG A 160 15.86 42.33 39.02
N PRO A 161 16.90 43.20 39.08
CA PRO A 161 17.87 43.23 40.18
C PRO A 161 17.25 43.31 41.58
N HIS A 162 16.16 44.07 41.75
CA HIS A 162 15.44 44.15 43.01
C HIS A 162 14.89 42.80 43.50
N ARG A 163 14.34 41.96 42.59
CA ARG A 163 13.82 40.62 42.92
C ARG A 163 14.95 39.66 43.32
N ILE A 164 16.09 39.74 42.64
CA ILE A 164 17.27 38.94 42.93
C ILE A 164 17.76 39.26 44.35
N ARG A 165 17.90 40.54 44.68
CA ARG A 165 18.26 40.99 46.03
C ARG A 165 17.27 40.54 47.11
N LEU A 166 15.96 40.60 46.84
CA LEU A 166 14.93 40.13 47.77
C LEU A 166 15.07 38.63 48.07
N ARG A 167 15.34 37.81 47.04
CA ARG A 167 15.57 36.37 47.20
C ARG A 167 16.84 36.06 47.99
N HIS A 168 17.94 36.75 47.68
CA HIS A 168 19.19 36.62 48.44
C HIS A 168 19.02 37.00 49.91
N ARG A 169 18.29 38.09 50.21
CA ARG A 169 17.93 38.45 51.60
C ARG A 169 17.12 37.37 52.31
N GLY A 170 16.21 36.71 51.59
CA GLY A 170 15.45 35.57 52.08
C GLY A 170 16.23 34.24 52.10
N LYS A 171 17.54 34.25 51.83
CA LYS A 171 18.39 33.05 51.71
C LYS A 171 17.86 32.01 50.71
N GLN A 172 17.17 32.46 49.67
CA GLN A 172 16.58 31.59 48.65
C GLN A 172 17.52 31.42 47.46
N VAL A 173 17.86 30.16 47.14
CA VAL A 173 18.61 29.78 45.95
C VAL A 173 17.82 30.11 44.69
N ILE A 174 18.50 30.72 43.71
CA ILE A 174 17.90 31.06 42.41
C ILE A 174 18.13 29.92 41.43
N THR A 175 17.10 29.11 41.20
CA THR A 175 17.08 28.07 40.16
C THR A 175 15.90 28.30 39.22
N PRO A 176 15.93 27.76 37.99
CA PRO A 176 14.76 27.82 37.10
C PRO A 176 13.50 27.20 37.75
N ALA A 177 13.65 26.09 38.47
CA ALA A 177 12.55 25.45 39.19
C ALA A 177 11.93 26.37 40.27
N ASN A 178 12.75 27.00 41.12
CA ASN A 178 12.27 27.89 42.20
C ASN A 178 11.70 29.23 41.69
N THR A 179 11.92 29.54 40.41
CA THR A 179 11.42 30.75 39.74
C THR A 179 10.26 30.47 38.79
N ALA A 180 9.97 29.19 38.50
CA ALA A 180 8.92 28.76 37.57
C ALA A 180 7.53 29.35 37.91
N GLY A 181 7.16 29.40 39.19
CA GLY A 181 5.88 29.99 39.62
C GLY A 181 5.75 31.48 39.26
N PHE A 182 6.85 32.23 39.33
CA PHE A 182 6.87 33.63 38.90
C PHE A 182 6.77 33.76 37.37
N LEU A 183 7.52 32.94 36.63
CA LEU A 183 7.48 32.94 35.17
C LEU A 183 6.09 32.56 34.65
N ARG A 184 5.47 31.52 35.23
CA ARG A 184 4.10 31.10 34.91
C ARG A 184 3.09 32.22 35.12
N LYS A 185 3.16 32.94 36.26
CA LYS A 185 2.29 34.11 36.51
C LYS A 185 2.43 35.20 35.44
N ARG A 186 3.64 35.45 34.91
CA ARG A 186 3.84 36.41 33.81
C ARG A 186 3.28 35.92 32.48
N LEU A 187 3.31 34.61 32.27
CA LEU A 187 2.79 33.98 31.06
C LEU A 187 1.28 33.85 31.04
N ASN A 188 0.60 33.87 32.20
CA ASN A 188 -0.86 33.71 32.28
C ASN A 188 -1.65 34.60 31.30
N ARG A 189 -1.23 35.85 31.06
CA ARG A 189 -1.91 36.76 30.11
C ARG A 189 -1.79 36.33 28.64
N TYR A 190 -0.82 35.47 28.33
CA TYR A 190 -0.56 34.96 26.99
C TYR A 190 -1.10 33.54 26.78
N ILE A 191 -1.51 32.86 27.86
CA ILE A 191 -2.06 31.51 27.79
C ILE A 191 -3.54 31.64 27.46
N ARG A 192 -3.94 31.07 26.32
CA ARG A 192 -5.35 30.92 25.94
C ARG A 192 -5.71 29.43 25.98
N PRO A 193 -6.90 29.05 26.46
CA PRO A 193 -7.37 27.68 26.31
C PRO A 193 -7.41 27.34 24.82
N ALA A 194 -6.84 26.18 24.47
CA ALA A 194 -6.95 25.69 23.11
C ALA A 194 -8.43 25.38 22.82
N PRO A 195 -8.97 25.79 21.66
CA PRO A 195 -10.31 25.38 21.28
C PRO A 195 -10.35 23.85 21.22
N SER A 196 -11.29 23.25 21.94
CA SER A 196 -11.54 21.81 21.79
C SER A 196 -11.97 21.58 20.34
N PRO A 197 -11.31 20.68 19.59
CA PRO A 197 -11.79 20.34 18.26
C PRO A 197 -13.24 19.89 18.44
N ARG A 198 -14.17 20.52 17.71
CA ARG A 198 -15.55 20.03 17.65
C ARG A 198 -15.42 18.56 17.28
N ALA A 199 -15.89 17.68 18.15
CA ALA A 199 -15.89 16.25 17.87
C ALA A 199 -16.72 16.05 16.62
N SER A 200 -16.06 16.07 15.46
CA SER A 200 -16.57 15.39 14.28
C SER A 200 -16.90 14.01 14.80
N ARG A 201 -18.16 13.60 14.67
CA ARG A 201 -18.53 12.18 14.78
C ARG A 201 -17.61 11.49 13.79
N ALA A 202 -16.43 11.07 14.24
CA ALA A 202 -15.61 10.14 13.53
C ALA A 202 -16.50 8.92 13.51
N ALA A 203 -17.27 8.78 12.43
CA ALA A 203 -17.76 7.48 12.04
C ALA A 203 -16.55 6.59 12.22
N SER A 204 -16.65 5.65 13.15
CA SER A 204 -15.61 4.66 13.39
C SER A 204 -15.21 4.17 12.02
N ILE A 205 -14.04 4.62 11.54
CA ILE A 205 -13.46 4.03 10.35
C ILE A 205 -13.07 2.68 10.90
N ASP A 206 -13.98 1.73 10.79
CA ASP A 206 -13.74 0.31 10.96
C ASP A 206 -12.78 -0.02 9.83
N ALA A 207 -11.52 0.33 10.04
CA ALA A 207 -10.43 0.11 9.12
C ALA A 207 -10.05 -1.37 9.23
N SER A 208 -11.02 -2.24 8.94
CA SER A 208 -10.67 -3.38 8.11
C SER A 208 -10.33 -2.80 6.73
N LEU A 209 -9.15 -2.18 6.63
CA LEU A 209 -8.41 -2.10 5.38
C LEU A 209 -8.04 -3.54 5.04
N GLN A 210 -9.05 -4.34 4.67
CA GLN A 210 -8.84 -5.62 4.06
C GLN A 210 -8.00 -5.33 2.83
N PRO A 211 -6.76 -5.85 2.74
CA PRO A 211 -5.98 -5.69 1.53
C PRO A 211 -6.87 -6.25 0.42
N VAL A 212 -7.26 -5.38 -0.51
CA VAL A 212 -8.07 -5.76 -1.66
C VAL A 212 -7.40 -6.99 -2.27
N LYS A 213 -8.02 -8.18 -2.15
CA LYS A 213 -7.53 -9.47 -2.67
C LYS A 213 -7.60 -9.50 -4.21
N GLN A 214 -7.21 -8.41 -4.87
CA GLN A 214 -7.26 -8.24 -6.32
C GLN A 214 -6.04 -8.83 -7.06
N ARG A 215 -5.01 -9.34 -6.37
CA ARG A 215 -3.64 -9.37 -6.91
C ARG A 215 -2.94 -10.73 -6.92
N GLN A 216 -3.61 -11.85 -7.17
CA GLN A 216 -2.89 -13.13 -7.37
C GLN A 216 -2.64 -13.46 -8.85
N TYR A 217 -3.50 -13.00 -9.77
CA TYR A 217 -3.36 -13.33 -11.19
C TYR A 217 -2.12 -12.72 -11.86
N GLU A 218 -1.90 -11.41 -11.73
CA GLU A 218 -0.73 -10.74 -12.32
C GLU A 218 0.60 -11.26 -11.75
N PRO A 219 0.76 -11.45 -10.42
CA PRO A 219 1.98 -12.05 -9.89
C PRO A 219 2.17 -13.50 -10.32
N MET A 220 1.10 -14.30 -10.39
CA MET A 220 1.18 -15.68 -10.88
C MET A 220 1.68 -15.74 -12.32
N LEU A 221 1.16 -14.89 -13.22
CA LEU A 221 1.67 -14.81 -14.59
C LEU A 221 3.15 -14.44 -14.64
N ALA A 222 3.57 -13.44 -13.86
CA ALA A 222 4.96 -13.00 -13.81
C ALA A 222 5.90 -14.09 -13.30
N VAL A 223 5.51 -14.78 -12.22
CA VAL A 223 6.24 -15.93 -11.65
C VAL A 223 6.37 -17.05 -12.67
N LEU A 224 5.26 -17.49 -13.28
CA LEU A 224 5.27 -18.57 -14.27
C LEU A 224 6.10 -18.22 -15.51
N SER A 225 6.12 -16.94 -15.90
CA SER A 225 6.95 -16.45 -17.01
C SER A 225 8.45 -16.54 -16.68
N LYS A 226 8.84 -16.22 -15.44
CA LYS A 226 10.22 -16.36 -14.96
C LYS A 226 10.65 -17.81 -14.81
N ILE A 227 9.78 -18.68 -14.28
CA ILE A 227 10.04 -20.13 -14.24
C ILE A 227 10.27 -20.66 -15.66
N GLN A 228 9.42 -20.28 -16.62
CA GLN A 228 9.57 -20.69 -18.02
C GLN A 228 10.87 -20.16 -18.67
N ALA A 229 11.39 -19.03 -18.19
CA ALA A 229 12.67 -18.47 -18.63
C ALA A 229 13.90 -19.07 -17.91
N GLY A 230 13.70 -20.03 -16.98
CA GLY A 230 14.78 -20.77 -16.33
C GLY A 230 15.33 -20.14 -15.04
N TYR A 231 14.64 -19.16 -14.45
CA TYR A 231 15.04 -18.56 -13.17
C TYR A 231 14.76 -19.49 -12.00
N ASP A 232 15.62 -19.46 -10.98
CA ASP A 232 15.51 -20.31 -9.78
C ASP A 232 14.35 -19.87 -8.87
N HIS A 233 13.66 -20.84 -8.26
CA HIS A 233 12.51 -20.59 -7.39
C HIS A 233 12.84 -19.72 -6.18
N ARG A 234 14.06 -19.81 -5.63
CA ARG A 234 14.48 -18.99 -4.47
C ARG A 234 14.73 -17.54 -4.89
N GLU A 235 15.31 -17.33 -6.07
CA GLU A 235 15.49 -15.99 -6.63
C GLU A 235 14.14 -15.33 -6.92
N ILE A 236 13.19 -16.09 -7.48
CA ILE A 236 11.82 -15.65 -7.72
C ILE A 236 11.11 -15.35 -6.40
N ALA A 237 11.22 -16.23 -5.39
CA ALA A 237 10.66 -16.03 -4.05
C ALA A 237 11.18 -14.75 -3.39
N TRP A 238 12.49 -14.52 -3.46
CA TRP A 238 13.12 -13.32 -2.94
C TRP A 238 12.73 -12.07 -3.74
N PHE A 239 12.71 -12.15 -5.08
CA PHE A 239 12.40 -11.02 -5.96
C PHE A 239 10.94 -10.58 -5.82
N TYR A 240 10.00 -11.53 -5.81
CA TYR A 240 8.56 -11.27 -5.68
C TYR A 240 8.06 -11.24 -4.23
N GLN A 241 8.92 -11.55 -3.25
CA GLN A 241 8.60 -11.62 -1.81
C GLN A 241 7.40 -12.54 -1.53
N LEU A 242 7.36 -13.69 -2.21
CA LEU A 242 6.36 -14.74 -2.07
C LEU A 242 6.95 -15.92 -1.32
N SER A 243 6.10 -16.74 -0.69
CA SER A 243 6.57 -17.97 -0.09
C SER A 243 6.92 -18.99 -1.17
N THR A 244 7.91 -19.84 -0.88
CA THR A 244 8.32 -20.94 -1.77
C THR A 244 7.17 -21.91 -2.03
N GLU A 245 6.31 -22.14 -1.04
CA GLU A 245 5.15 -23.02 -1.16
C GLU A 245 4.12 -22.46 -2.15
N GLN A 246 3.89 -21.14 -2.13
CA GLN A 246 2.95 -20.50 -3.05
C GLN A 246 3.44 -20.53 -4.51
N ILE A 247 4.76 -20.34 -4.71
CA ILE A 247 5.37 -20.46 -6.04
C ILE A 247 5.24 -21.89 -6.56
N GLU A 248 5.48 -22.88 -5.69
CA GLU A 248 5.37 -24.29 -6.05
C GLU A 248 3.92 -24.67 -6.36
N GLU A 249 2.94 -24.19 -5.58
CA GLU A 249 1.52 -24.41 -5.87
C GLU A 249 1.13 -23.89 -7.27
N TRP A 250 1.58 -22.69 -7.63
CA TRP A 250 1.34 -22.12 -8.96
C TRP A 250 2.04 -22.91 -10.06
N HIS A 251 3.28 -23.31 -9.83
CA HIS A 251 4.04 -24.12 -10.77
C HIS A 251 3.36 -25.48 -11.01
N GLN A 252 3.00 -26.19 -9.95
CA GLN A 252 2.30 -27.47 -10.04
C GLN A 252 0.93 -27.36 -10.71
N SER A 253 0.19 -26.28 -10.43
CA SER A 253 -1.08 -26.00 -11.12
C SER A 253 -0.89 -25.80 -12.63
N ALA A 254 0.17 -25.08 -13.03
CA ALA A 254 0.51 -24.88 -14.44
C ALA A 254 0.94 -26.19 -15.12
N LEU A 255 1.73 -27.04 -14.43
CA LEU A 255 2.10 -28.38 -14.90
C LEU A 255 0.86 -29.27 -15.09
N ALA A 256 -0.04 -29.30 -14.11
CA ALA A 256 -1.28 -30.07 -14.19
C ALA A 256 -2.16 -29.64 -15.37
N LEU A 257 -2.26 -28.33 -15.65
CA LEU A 257 -2.98 -27.81 -16.82
C LEU A 257 -2.28 -28.20 -18.14
N ARG A 258 -0.96 -28.10 -18.19
CA ARG A 258 -0.15 -28.47 -19.36
C ARG A 258 -0.30 -29.95 -19.69
N ASP A 259 -0.34 -30.80 -18.68
CA ASP A 259 -0.35 -32.26 -18.80
C ASP A 259 -1.76 -32.83 -19.06
N LEU A 260 -2.78 -31.96 -19.21
CA LEU A 260 -4.11 -32.37 -19.68
C LEU A 260 -4.03 -32.98 -21.08
N THR A 261 -4.47 -34.23 -21.19
CA THR A 261 -4.49 -34.98 -22.44
C THR A 261 -5.92 -35.23 -22.94
N THR A 262 -6.01 -35.56 -24.24
CA THR A 262 -7.22 -36.13 -24.85
C THR A 262 -7.25 -37.64 -24.63
N ASP A 263 -8.38 -38.30 -24.93
CA ASP A 263 -8.51 -39.77 -24.86
C ASP A 263 -7.45 -40.52 -25.70
N LYS A 264 -6.84 -39.83 -26.67
CA LYS A 264 -5.75 -40.34 -27.51
C LYS A 264 -4.36 -40.00 -26.97
N GLN A 265 -4.24 -39.61 -25.70
CA GLN A 265 -3.02 -39.17 -25.02
C GLN A 265 -2.27 -38.01 -25.69
N LEU A 266 -2.97 -37.20 -26.49
CA LEU A 266 -2.39 -35.99 -27.09
C LEU A 266 -2.59 -34.77 -26.17
N PRO A 267 -1.61 -33.85 -26.06
CA PRO A 267 -1.74 -32.62 -25.30
C PRO A 267 -2.96 -31.81 -25.74
N ARG A 268 -3.70 -31.27 -24.77
CA ARG A 268 -4.95 -30.59 -25.03
C ARG A 268 -4.79 -29.07 -25.20
N LEU A 269 -4.10 -28.42 -24.27
CA LEU A 269 -4.01 -26.94 -24.24
C LEU A 269 -2.89 -26.38 -25.12
N PHE A 270 -1.77 -27.10 -25.22
CA PHE A 270 -0.59 -26.63 -25.95
C PHE A 270 -0.33 -27.49 -27.20
N PRO A 271 -0.06 -26.88 -28.36
CA PRO A 271 0.39 -27.64 -29.54
C PRO A 271 1.76 -28.28 -29.27
N ARG A 272 2.13 -29.32 -30.04
CA ARG A 272 3.41 -30.03 -29.88
C ARG A 272 4.63 -29.10 -29.88
N SER A 273 4.60 -28.01 -30.65
CA SER A 273 5.67 -27.00 -30.71
C SER A 273 5.85 -26.21 -29.41
N ARG A 274 4.84 -26.15 -28.54
CA ARG A 274 4.83 -25.41 -27.27
C ARG A 274 4.58 -26.30 -26.05
N ARG A 275 4.81 -27.61 -26.18
CA ARG A 275 4.56 -28.61 -25.12
C ARG A 275 5.32 -28.37 -23.82
N HIS A 276 6.39 -27.57 -23.85
CA HIS A 276 7.22 -27.24 -22.69
C HIS A 276 6.82 -25.91 -22.03
N GLN A 277 5.87 -25.17 -22.60
CA GLN A 277 5.43 -23.89 -22.05
C GLN A 277 4.39 -24.08 -20.95
N LEU A 278 4.38 -23.15 -20.00
CA LEU A 278 3.47 -23.09 -18.86
C LEU A 278 2.32 -22.11 -19.10
N LEU A 279 2.52 -21.12 -19.98
CA LEU A 279 1.57 -20.04 -20.23
C LEU A 279 1.08 -20.02 -21.70
N PRO A 280 -0.20 -19.66 -21.93
CA PRO A 280 -0.73 -19.42 -23.27
C PRO A 280 0.02 -18.24 -23.95
N PRO A 281 -0.07 -18.10 -25.28
CA PRO A 281 0.52 -16.94 -25.94
C PRO A 281 -0.13 -15.66 -25.43
N GLU A 282 0.64 -14.58 -25.32
CA GLU A 282 0.05 -13.28 -25.01
C GLU A 282 -0.89 -12.85 -26.14
N PRO A 283 -2.09 -12.32 -25.82
CA PRO A 283 -2.95 -11.70 -26.82
C PRO A 283 -2.22 -10.53 -27.46
N VAL A 284 -2.23 -10.47 -28.80
CA VAL A 284 -1.49 -9.44 -29.54
C VAL A 284 -2.36 -8.22 -29.74
N GLY A 285 -3.66 -8.41 -30.00
CA GLY A 285 -4.60 -7.33 -30.29
C GLY A 285 -5.04 -6.54 -29.06
N VAL A 286 -5.24 -5.22 -29.22
CA VAL A 286 -5.78 -4.36 -28.15
C VAL A 286 -7.19 -4.80 -27.73
N ALA A 287 -8.02 -5.24 -28.68
CA ALA A 287 -9.36 -5.76 -28.41
C ALA A 287 -9.30 -7.03 -27.55
N GLU A 288 -8.44 -8.00 -27.91
CA GLU A 288 -8.27 -9.25 -27.16
C GLU A 288 -7.77 -8.99 -25.73
N LYS A 289 -6.82 -8.06 -25.56
CA LYS A 289 -6.34 -7.65 -24.23
C LYS A 289 -7.47 -7.08 -23.36
N ARG A 290 -8.37 -6.27 -23.94
CA ARG A 290 -9.56 -5.75 -23.24
C ARG A 290 -10.53 -6.87 -22.89
N ASP A 291 -10.75 -7.82 -23.78
CA ASP A 291 -11.64 -8.96 -23.54
C ASP A 291 -11.13 -9.83 -22.38
N VAL A 292 -9.83 -10.14 -22.34
CA VAL A 292 -9.22 -10.89 -21.24
C VAL A 292 -9.36 -10.14 -19.91
N ALA A 293 -9.09 -8.83 -19.89
CA ALA A 293 -9.22 -8.02 -18.68
C ALA A 293 -10.67 -7.97 -18.17
N LYS A 294 -11.64 -7.82 -19.08
CA LYS A 294 -13.08 -7.85 -18.77
C LYS A 294 -13.49 -9.24 -18.21
N ALA A 295 -13.16 -10.31 -18.92
CA ALA A 295 -13.49 -11.67 -18.51
C ALA A 295 -12.90 -12.04 -17.13
N LEU A 296 -11.70 -11.55 -16.79
CA LEU A 296 -11.13 -11.73 -15.45
C LEU A 296 -11.90 -10.96 -14.37
N ALA A 297 -12.37 -9.75 -14.66
CA ALA A 297 -13.22 -8.99 -13.74
C ALA A 297 -14.57 -9.68 -13.52
N ASP A 298 -15.18 -10.18 -14.60
CA ASP A 298 -16.48 -10.87 -14.54
C ASP A 298 -16.37 -12.23 -13.85
N CYS A 299 -15.31 -13.00 -14.10
CA CYS A 299 -15.01 -14.23 -13.34
C CYS A 299 -14.94 -13.96 -11.83
N ARG A 300 -14.30 -12.85 -11.42
CA ARG A 300 -14.20 -12.49 -9.99
C ARG A 300 -15.55 -12.14 -9.39
N LYS A 301 -16.42 -11.47 -10.16
CA LYS A 301 -17.77 -11.14 -9.73
C LYS A 301 -18.60 -12.40 -9.51
N LEU A 302 -18.59 -13.32 -10.48
CA LEU A 302 -19.27 -14.62 -10.39
C LEU A 302 -18.75 -15.48 -9.23
N TYR A 303 -17.46 -15.39 -8.90
CA TYR A 303 -16.88 -16.15 -7.80
C TYR A 303 -17.36 -15.70 -6.40
N GLN A 304 -18.05 -14.55 -6.28
CA GLN A 304 -18.58 -14.05 -5.00
C GLN A 304 -19.83 -14.79 -4.55
N SER A 305 -20.64 -15.28 -5.49
CA SER A 305 -21.85 -16.07 -5.19
C SER A 305 -21.52 -17.56 -5.16
N PRO A 306 -21.90 -18.33 -4.11
CA PRO A 306 -21.62 -19.76 -4.03
C PRO A 306 -22.17 -20.57 -5.22
N GLN A 307 -23.37 -20.23 -5.69
CA GLN A 307 -24.03 -20.93 -6.80
C GLN A 307 -23.34 -20.62 -8.14
N GLU A 308 -23.07 -19.34 -8.43
CA GLU A 308 -22.40 -18.93 -9.67
C GLU A 308 -20.94 -19.43 -9.72
N ARG A 309 -20.28 -19.52 -8.56
CA ARG A 309 -18.94 -20.10 -8.44
C ARG A 309 -18.90 -21.55 -8.90
N ASP A 310 -19.87 -22.36 -8.52
CA ASP A 310 -19.90 -23.78 -8.89
C ASP A 310 -20.22 -23.94 -10.39
N GLU A 311 -21.08 -23.09 -10.94
CA GLU A 311 -21.32 -23.03 -12.39
C GLU A 311 -20.09 -22.55 -13.18
N LEU A 312 -19.35 -21.55 -12.68
CA LEU A 312 -18.10 -21.10 -13.28
C LEU A 312 -17.04 -22.20 -13.27
N ARG A 313 -16.90 -22.95 -12.16
CA ARG A 313 -16.01 -24.11 -12.08
C ARG A 313 -16.41 -25.20 -13.08
N TRP A 314 -17.71 -25.46 -13.20
CA TRP A 314 -18.22 -26.40 -14.20
C TRP A 314 -17.88 -25.94 -15.62
N LEU A 315 -18.10 -24.66 -15.96
CA LEU A 315 -17.76 -24.09 -17.26
C LEU A 315 -16.26 -24.19 -17.58
N ILE A 316 -15.40 -23.86 -16.62
CA ILE A 316 -13.94 -23.97 -16.78
C ILE A 316 -13.55 -25.43 -17.04
N ARG A 317 -14.05 -26.36 -16.22
CA ARG A 317 -13.79 -27.79 -16.39
C ARG A 317 -14.29 -28.31 -17.73
N TYR A 318 -15.50 -27.92 -18.13
CA TYR A 318 -16.11 -28.34 -19.40
C TYR A 318 -15.27 -27.83 -20.58
N THR A 319 -14.88 -26.55 -20.55
CA THR A 319 -14.00 -25.93 -21.55
C THR A 319 -12.67 -26.68 -21.64
N LEU A 320 -11.99 -26.89 -20.52
CA LEU A 320 -10.69 -27.56 -20.45
C LEU A 320 -10.73 -29.02 -20.92
N THR A 321 -11.90 -29.68 -20.92
CA THR A 321 -12.05 -31.10 -21.31
C THR A 321 -12.67 -31.29 -22.69
N HIS A 322 -13.24 -30.25 -23.31
CA HIS A 322 -13.93 -30.34 -24.60
C HIS A 322 -13.30 -29.46 -25.70
N PHE A 323 -12.30 -28.64 -25.37
CA PHE A 323 -11.46 -27.87 -26.29
C PHE A 323 -10.13 -28.59 -26.57
N ASN A 324 -9.47 -28.31 -27.70
CA ASN A 324 -8.03 -28.57 -27.87
C ASN A 324 -7.35 -27.50 -28.74
N SER A 325 -6.01 -27.40 -28.66
CA SER A 325 -5.21 -26.36 -29.33
C SER A 325 -5.35 -26.33 -30.85
N SER A 326 -5.75 -27.44 -31.48
CA SER A 326 -5.93 -27.54 -32.94
C SER A 326 -7.38 -27.31 -33.38
N ARG A 327 -8.35 -27.37 -32.46
CA ARG A 327 -9.78 -27.21 -32.72
C ARG A 327 -10.38 -26.37 -31.61
N SER A 328 -10.43 -25.07 -31.85
CA SER A 328 -10.83 -24.09 -30.84
C SER A 328 -12.31 -24.08 -30.45
N GLY A 329 -13.14 -24.95 -31.05
CA GLY A 329 -14.58 -24.95 -30.84
C GLY A 329 -15.05 -26.12 -30.01
N ILE A 330 -15.96 -25.84 -29.09
CA ILE A 330 -16.58 -26.83 -28.20
C ILE A 330 -17.79 -27.41 -28.91
N ARG A 331 -17.88 -28.74 -28.96
CA ARG A 331 -19.03 -29.46 -29.50
C ARG A 331 -19.97 -29.84 -28.36
N PHE A 332 -21.26 -29.57 -28.53
CA PHE A 332 -22.32 -29.95 -27.61
C PHE A 332 -23.27 -30.90 -28.34
N ASP A 333 -23.46 -32.11 -27.84
CA ASP A 333 -24.42 -33.07 -28.40
C ASP A 333 -25.79 -33.01 -27.71
N ASP A 334 -25.97 -32.10 -26.77
CA ASP A 334 -27.19 -31.95 -25.97
C ASP A 334 -27.57 -30.46 -25.82
N PRO A 335 -28.81 -30.07 -26.19
CA PRO A 335 -29.26 -28.69 -26.07
C PRO A 335 -29.21 -28.13 -24.65
N SER A 336 -29.50 -28.94 -23.64
CA SER A 336 -29.53 -28.49 -22.24
C SER A 336 -28.12 -28.13 -21.74
N THR A 337 -27.12 -28.91 -22.15
CA THR A 337 -25.71 -28.67 -21.85
C THR A 337 -25.20 -27.39 -22.54
N PHE A 338 -25.61 -27.16 -23.79
CA PHE A 338 -25.30 -25.92 -24.51
C PHE A 338 -25.92 -24.71 -23.80
N GLN A 339 -27.20 -24.79 -23.41
CA GLN A 339 -27.88 -23.71 -22.68
C GLN A 339 -27.21 -23.40 -21.35
N ARG A 340 -26.88 -24.43 -20.56
CA ARG A 340 -26.14 -24.27 -19.30
C ARG A 340 -24.78 -23.59 -19.51
N PHE A 341 -24.06 -24.00 -20.54
CA PHE A 341 -22.77 -23.40 -20.88
C PHE A 341 -22.91 -21.92 -21.23
N MET A 342 -23.81 -21.59 -22.16
CA MET A 342 -23.98 -20.21 -22.63
C MET A 342 -24.54 -19.28 -21.56
N ALA A 343 -25.33 -19.79 -20.60
CA ALA A 343 -25.85 -18.98 -19.48
C ALA A 343 -24.75 -18.29 -18.67
N ILE A 344 -23.57 -18.92 -18.54
CA ILE A 344 -22.41 -18.33 -17.86
C ILE A 344 -21.42 -17.75 -18.88
N ALA A 345 -21.18 -18.44 -20.00
CA ALA A 345 -20.18 -18.01 -20.99
C ALA A 345 -20.46 -16.61 -21.56
N CYS A 346 -21.74 -16.28 -21.77
CA CYS A 346 -22.16 -14.96 -22.26
C CYS A 346 -22.02 -13.82 -21.25
N GLN A 347 -21.81 -14.14 -19.97
CA GLN A 347 -21.48 -13.16 -18.95
C GLN A 347 -19.98 -12.81 -18.96
N LEU A 348 -19.14 -13.69 -19.54
CA LEU A 348 -17.69 -13.46 -19.68
C LEU A 348 -17.35 -12.83 -21.04
N PHE A 349 -18.01 -13.27 -22.11
CA PHE A 349 -17.81 -12.77 -23.47
C PHE A 349 -19.15 -12.49 -24.13
N ASP A 350 -19.31 -11.28 -24.69
CA ASP A 350 -20.57 -10.84 -25.29
C ASP A 350 -20.96 -11.74 -26.49
N TRP A 351 -22.27 -11.94 -26.70
CA TRP A 351 -22.81 -12.77 -27.80
C TRP A 351 -22.18 -12.56 -29.18
N PRO A 352 -21.87 -11.31 -29.63
CA PRO A 352 -21.24 -11.09 -30.94
C PRO A 352 -19.85 -11.72 -31.11
N ARG A 353 -19.17 -12.08 -30.01
CA ARG A 353 -17.90 -12.82 -30.05
C ARG A 353 -18.10 -14.28 -30.42
N TRP A 354 -19.27 -14.84 -30.11
CA TRP A 354 -19.54 -16.25 -30.31
C TRP A 354 -19.95 -16.57 -31.75
N ARG A 355 -19.27 -17.54 -32.35
CA ARG A 355 -19.70 -18.16 -33.61
C ARG A 355 -20.35 -19.51 -33.33
N LEU A 356 -21.64 -19.62 -33.69
CA LEU A 356 -22.40 -20.86 -33.63
C LEU A 356 -22.40 -21.54 -35.01
N SER A 357 -22.02 -22.82 -35.05
CA SER A 357 -22.16 -23.66 -36.24
C SER A 357 -23.04 -24.86 -35.91
N LEU A 358 -24.17 -24.94 -36.62
CA LEU A 358 -25.07 -26.09 -36.59
C LEU A 358 -24.56 -27.15 -37.56
N ARG A 359 -24.40 -28.38 -37.09
CA ARG A 359 -24.07 -29.51 -37.96
C ARG A 359 -25.28 -30.41 -38.08
N TYR A 360 -25.87 -30.43 -39.26
CA TYR A 360 -26.88 -31.42 -39.64
C TYR A 360 -26.17 -32.66 -40.18
N THR A 361 -26.48 -33.84 -39.64
CA THR A 361 -26.21 -35.10 -40.32
C THR A 361 -27.32 -35.33 -41.32
N ASP A 362 -27.04 -35.13 -42.59
CA ASP A 362 -27.97 -35.46 -43.66
C ASP A 362 -27.98 -37.00 -43.82
N LYS A 363 -28.77 -37.68 -42.99
CA LYS A 363 -29.22 -39.03 -43.28
C LYS A 363 -30.70 -38.91 -43.61
N LYS A 364 -30.99 -39.06 -44.91
CA LYS A 364 -32.33 -39.27 -45.47
C LYS A 364 -33.24 -40.01 -44.48
N LEU A 365 -34.45 -39.48 -44.33
CA LEU A 365 -35.70 -40.25 -44.34
C LEU A 365 -35.48 -41.77 -44.38
N SER A 366 -35.45 -42.40 -43.21
CA SER A 366 -35.56 -43.85 -43.08
C SER A 366 -35.97 -44.15 -41.65
N ASN A 367 -37.29 -44.10 -41.46
CA ASN A 367 -38.13 -44.82 -40.50
C ASN A 367 -37.60 -45.11 -39.08
N ASN A 368 -38.49 -44.77 -38.14
CA ASN A 368 -38.61 -45.19 -36.75
C ASN A 368 -37.78 -44.40 -35.73
N GLY A 369 -38.48 -43.45 -35.10
CA GLY A 369 -38.50 -43.33 -33.64
C GLY A 369 -37.15 -43.31 -32.93
N ALA A 370 -36.29 -42.36 -33.26
CA ALA A 370 -35.17 -42.00 -32.40
C ALA A 370 -34.95 -40.49 -32.46
N THR A 371 -35.08 -39.82 -31.31
CA THR A 371 -34.70 -38.42 -31.10
C THR A 371 -33.27 -38.19 -31.56
N ALA A 372 -33.11 -37.59 -32.73
CA ALA A 372 -31.82 -37.19 -33.27
C ALA A 372 -31.25 -36.03 -32.43
N ARG A 373 -30.16 -36.31 -31.71
CA ARG A 373 -29.39 -35.30 -30.98
C ARG A 373 -28.54 -34.49 -31.96
N LEU A 374 -28.80 -33.18 -32.03
CA LEU A 374 -28.10 -32.24 -32.92
C LEU A 374 -26.83 -31.71 -32.24
N PRO A 375 -25.64 -31.85 -32.87
CA PRO A 375 -24.42 -31.26 -32.34
C PRO A 375 -24.29 -29.77 -32.67
N PHE A 376 -24.12 -28.93 -31.64
CA PHE A 376 -23.79 -27.51 -31.75
C PHE A 376 -22.28 -27.31 -31.61
N ARG A 377 -21.68 -26.36 -32.36
CA ARG A 377 -20.31 -25.93 -32.13
C ARG A 377 -20.26 -24.45 -31.79
N ALA A 378 -19.71 -24.09 -30.62
CA ALA A 378 -19.50 -22.71 -30.21
C ALA A 378 -17.99 -22.41 -30.09
N THR A 379 -17.56 -21.27 -30.63
CA THR A 379 -16.23 -20.66 -30.43
C THR A 379 -16.42 -19.21 -30.02
N PRO A 380 -15.74 -18.73 -28.97
CA PRO A 380 -15.69 -17.29 -28.67
C PRO A 380 -14.85 -16.51 -29.69
#